data_AF-A0A8J7AQM1-F1
#
_entry.id   AF-A0A8J7AQM1-F1
#
_cell.length_a   1.000
_cell.length_b   1.000
_cell.length_c   1.000
_cell.angle_alpha   90.00
_cell.angle_beta   90.00
_cell.angle_gamma   90.00
#
_symmetry.space_group_name_H-M   'P 1'
#
loop_
_entity.id
_entity.type
_entity.pdbx_description
1 polymer ?
#
loop_
_entity_poly.entity_id
_entity_poly.type
_entity_poly.pdbx_seq_one_letter_code
_entity_poly.pdbx_strand_id
1 'polypeptide(L)'
;MVMTTETAHRLHQKFPKKHNHYALRDFFQFNGDYGTITDWNDTRNVLTSEDFIIGLLEGLQEEVGDASSAIMYTIGLEWGKIDSLQFEAWFEREFAMSPRRANLMFLLETWWWPYISQGWGRWEVDMSDRKQGFMFINLFDSAVARTLGDVGKPVCHLYAGLFAGFFTEMVRKQLSCIEIQCYSMGETYCKFLLGGRERIDAAAFWMNEGANARDIEKRLRAGEGGQ
;
A
#
# COMPACT_ATOMS: atom_id res chain seq x y z
N MET A 1 -3.58 21.54 -13.04
CA MET A 1 -3.03 22.76 -12.41
C MET A 1 -1.72 23.05 -13.13
N VAL A 2 -1.56 24.21 -13.77
CA VAL A 2 -0.31 24.55 -14.47
C VAL A 2 0.73 24.85 -13.40
N MET A 3 1.72 23.97 -13.23
CA MET A 3 2.83 24.23 -12.31
C MET A 3 3.65 25.39 -12.86
N THR A 4 3.80 26.45 -12.07
CA THR A 4 4.79 27.50 -12.34
C THR A 4 6.18 26.88 -12.20
N THR A 5 7.13 27.32 -13.02
CA THR A 5 8.53 26.87 -13.03
C THR A 5 9.21 26.94 -11.65
N GLU A 6 8.65 27.69 -10.71
CA GLU A 6 9.13 27.89 -9.33
C GLU A 6 8.85 26.71 -8.38
N THR A 7 7.91 25.82 -8.71
CA THR A 7 7.52 24.68 -7.83
C THR A 7 7.99 23.32 -8.32
N ALA A 8 8.60 23.27 -9.51
CA ALA A 8 9.07 22.05 -10.12
C ALA A 8 10.33 21.48 -9.44
N HIS A 9 10.49 20.15 -9.48
CA HIS A 9 11.57 19.46 -8.81
C HIS A 9 12.95 19.80 -9.43
N ARG A 10 13.78 20.57 -8.73
CA ARG A 10 15.02 21.16 -9.27
C ARG A 10 16.02 20.11 -9.78
N LEU A 11 16.15 19.00 -9.04
CA LEU A 11 17.08 17.93 -9.43
C LEU A 11 16.60 17.19 -10.69
N HIS A 12 15.29 16.99 -10.83
CA HIS A 12 14.68 16.34 -11.98
C HIS A 12 14.83 17.20 -13.24
N GLN A 13 14.62 18.52 -13.12
CA GLN A 13 14.89 19.47 -14.22
C GLN A 13 16.35 19.44 -14.68
N LYS A 14 17.29 19.37 -13.73
CA LYS A 14 18.73 19.34 -14.05
C LYS A 14 19.17 18.00 -14.64
N PHE A 15 18.59 16.90 -14.17
CA PHE A 15 18.95 15.53 -14.57
C PHE A 15 17.69 14.70 -14.88
N PRO A 16 17.01 14.95 -16.01
CA PRO A 16 15.73 14.31 -16.33
C PRO A 16 15.82 12.81 -16.64
N LYS A 17 17.03 12.24 -16.67
CA LYS A 17 17.29 10.81 -16.89
C LYS A 17 17.90 10.13 -15.65
N LYS A 18 17.88 10.79 -14.49
CA LYS A 18 18.41 10.23 -13.25
C LYS A 18 17.36 9.29 -12.65
N HIS A 19 17.62 7.99 -12.72
CA HIS A 19 16.72 6.96 -12.17
C HIS A 19 17.04 6.61 -10.70
N ASN A 20 18.22 6.96 -10.20
CA ASN A 20 18.66 6.68 -8.82
C ASN A 20 18.38 7.86 -7.87
N HIS A 21 17.13 8.30 -7.82
CA HIS A 21 16.66 9.41 -6.98
C HIS A 21 15.98 8.94 -5.68
N TYR A 22 16.36 7.75 -5.18
CA TYR A 22 15.74 7.09 -4.02
C TYR A 22 16.08 7.74 -2.66
N ALA A 23 17.08 8.62 -2.60
CA ALA A 23 17.42 9.29 -1.36
C ALA A 23 16.35 10.33 -1.01
N LEU A 24 15.98 10.47 0.27
CA LEU A 24 14.98 11.43 0.74
C LEU A 24 15.16 12.85 0.16
N ARG A 25 16.41 13.32 0.14
CA ARG A 25 16.78 14.66 -0.36
C ARG A 25 16.78 14.79 -1.89
N ASP A 26 16.86 13.66 -2.58
CA ASP A 26 16.82 13.61 -4.04
C ASP A 26 15.39 13.41 -4.55
N PHE A 27 14.53 12.75 -3.77
CA PHE A 27 13.16 12.43 -4.12
C PHE A 27 12.19 13.57 -3.84
N PHE A 28 12.38 14.31 -2.74
CA PHE A 28 11.48 15.39 -2.33
C PHE A 28 12.05 16.77 -2.63
N GLN A 29 11.19 17.64 -3.15
CA GLN A 29 11.40 19.07 -3.30
C GLN A 29 10.62 19.82 -2.21
N PHE A 30 11.36 20.42 -1.28
CA PHE A 30 10.79 21.31 -0.27
C PHE A 30 10.77 22.75 -0.80
N ASN A 31 9.60 23.36 -0.83
CA ASN A 31 9.40 24.74 -1.29
C ASN A 31 8.93 25.59 -0.10
N GLY A 32 9.89 26.09 0.69
CA GLY A 32 9.62 26.84 1.92
C GLY A 32 8.77 28.09 1.71
N ASP A 33 9.01 28.82 0.62
CA ASP A 33 8.28 30.07 0.31
C ASP A 33 6.79 29.84 0.02
N TYR A 34 6.41 28.64 -0.43
CA TYR A 34 5.03 28.27 -0.77
C TYR A 34 4.41 27.26 0.22
N GLY A 35 5.18 26.77 1.19
CA GLY A 35 4.73 25.73 2.13
C GLY A 35 4.32 24.42 1.43
N THR A 36 4.99 24.05 0.34
CA THR A 36 4.69 22.81 -0.39
C THR A 36 5.85 21.83 -0.38
N ILE A 37 5.50 20.55 -0.42
CA ILE A 37 6.43 19.45 -0.66
C ILE A 37 5.89 18.72 -1.87
N THR A 38 6.72 18.59 -2.90
CA THR A 38 6.43 17.77 -4.07
C THR A 38 7.48 16.68 -4.18
N ASP A 39 7.13 15.53 -4.75
CA ASP A 39 8.12 14.49 -5.04
C ASP A 39 8.56 14.51 -6.51
N TRP A 40 9.50 13.62 -6.84
CA TRP A 40 10.05 13.46 -8.19
C TRP A 40 8.98 13.24 -9.27
N ASN A 41 7.85 12.66 -8.88
CA ASN A 41 6.74 12.30 -9.76
C ASN A 41 5.68 13.41 -9.87
N ASP A 42 5.98 14.59 -9.32
CA ASP A 42 5.10 15.78 -9.22
C ASP A 42 3.90 15.61 -8.28
N THR A 43 3.93 14.59 -7.42
CA THR A 43 2.88 14.39 -6.41
C THR A 43 3.12 15.32 -5.22
N ARG A 44 2.05 15.98 -4.77
CA ARG A 44 2.10 16.82 -3.57
C ARG A 44 2.03 15.95 -2.33
N ASN A 45 2.98 16.17 -1.42
CA ASN A 45 3.12 15.43 -0.19
C ASN A 45 2.89 16.35 1.02
N VAL A 46 2.55 15.74 2.15
CA VAL A 46 2.45 16.39 3.46
C VAL A 46 3.30 15.59 4.45
N LEU A 47 3.95 16.29 5.39
CA LEU A 47 4.62 15.66 6.51
C LEU A 47 3.71 15.72 7.73
N THR A 48 3.49 14.57 8.35
CA THR A 48 2.73 14.43 9.58
C THR A 48 3.39 13.38 10.47
N SER A 49 3.19 13.47 11.79
CA SER A 49 3.57 12.38 12.70
C SER A 49 2.57 11.22 12.60
N GLU A 50 2.96 10.06 13.14
CA GLU A 50 2.09 8.89 13.29
C GLU A 50 0.83 9.21 14.12
N ASP A 51 0.86 10.25 14.97
CA ASP A 51 -0.29 10.71 15.74
C ASP A 51 -1.49 11.10 14.86
N PHE A 52 -1.24 11.58 13.63
CA PHE A 52 -2.32 11.93 12.71
C PHE A 52 -3.13 10.71 12.29
N ILE A 53 -2.47 9.61 11.94
CA ILE A 53 -3.17 8.42 11.48
C ILE A 53 -3.84 7.70 12.65
N ILE A 54 -3.23 7.72 13.84
CA ILE A 54 -3.88 7.24 15.07
C ILE A 54 -5.11 8.07 15.38
N GLY A 55 -5.00 9.39 15.45
CA GLY A 55 -6.12 10.27 15.76
C GLY A 55 -7.26 10.15 14.74
N LEU A 56 -6.93 9.93 13.46
CA LEU A 56 -7.93 9.64 12.43
C LEU A 56 -8.65 8.31 12.69
N LEU A 57 -7.91 7.25 13.03
CA LEU A 57 -8.46 5.93 13.33
C LEU A 57 -9.33 5.95 14.59
N GLU A 58 -8.83 6.53 15.67
CA GLU A 58 -9.54 6.64 16.95
C GLU A 58 -10.81 7.48 16.81
N GLY A 59 -10.71 8.64 16.15
CA GLY A 59 -11.89 9.49 15.90
C GLY A 59 -12.95 8.79 15.05
N LEU A 60 -12.55 8.04 14.01
CA LEU A 60 -13.49 7.23 13.24
C LEU A 60 -14.11 6.11 14.08
N GLN A 61 -13.31 5.44 14.91
CA GLN A 61 -13.80 4.40 15.81
C GLN A 61 -14.80 4.94 16.84
N GLU A 62 -14.57 6.15 17.38
CA GLU A 62 -15.48 6.81 18.31
C GLU A 62 -16.82 7.16 17.66
N GLU A 63 -16.79 7.70 16.44
CA GLU A 63 -17.99 8.17 15.75
C GLU A 63 -18.83 7.04 15.15
N VAL A 64 -18.20 6.00 14.59
CA VAL A 64 -18.90 4.95 13.82
C VAL A 64 -18.72 3.53 14.34
N GLY A 65 -17.99 3.35 15.45
CA GLY A 65 -17.75 2.03 16.05
C GLY A 65 -17.08 1.06 15.08
N ASP A 66 -17.53 -0.20 15.08
CA ASP A 66 -16.96 -1.28 14.26
C ASP A 66 -17.02 -1.04 12.74
N ALA A 67 -17.84 -0.07 12.27
CA ALA A 67 -17.84 0.32 10.87
C ALA A 67 -16.56 1.05 10.43
N SER A 68 -15.74 1.53 11.38
CA SER A 68 -14.47 2.22 11.12
C SER A 68 -13.54 1.39 10.23
N SER A 69 -13.41 0.09 10.47
CA SER A 69 -12.59 -0.84 9.69
C SER A 69 -13.00 -0.88 8.21
N ALA A 70 -14.31 -0.93 7.93
CA ALA A 70 -14.83 -0.95 6.57
C ALA A 70 -14.64 0.41 5.85
N ILE A 71 -14.80 1.51 6.59
CA ILE A 71 -14.53 2.86 6.07
C ILE A 71 -13.05 3.01 5.74
N MET A 72 -12.14 2.63 6.64
CA MET A 72 -10.69 2.69 6.41
C MET A 72 -10.25 1.83 5.23
N TYR A 73 -10.84 0.63 5.09
CA TYR A 73 -10.63 -0.19 3.88
C TYR A 73 -11.09 0.54 2.61
N THR A 74 -12.25 1.18 2.63
CA THR A 74 -12.78 1.93 1.48
C THR A 74 -11.89 3.12 1.13
N ILE A 75 -11.41 3.87 2.12
CA ILE A 75 -10.46 4.98 1.94
C ILE A 75 -9.19 4.45 1.26
N GLY A 76 -8.63 3.35 1.76
CA GLY A 76 -7.47 2.71 1.17
C GLY A 76 -7.72 2.24 -0.26
N LEU A 77 -8.89 1.64 -0.52
CA LEU A 77 -9.29 1.15 -1.83
C LEU A 77 -9.29 2.26 -2.87
N GLU A 78 -9.94 3.38 -2.57
CA GLU A 78 -9.99 4.52 -3.49
C GLU A 78 -8.61 5.18 -3.65
N TRP A 79 -7.84 5.28 -2.57
CA TRP A 79 -6.45 5.75 -2.65
C TRP A 79 -5.62 4.87 -3.58
N GLY A 80 -5.66 3.55 -3.43
CA GLY A 80 -4.91 2.61 -4.26
C GLY A 80 -5.30 2.63 -5.73
N LYS A 81 -6.58 2.82 -6.04
CA LYS A 81 -7.04 2.98 -7.44
C LYS A 81 -6.42 4.21 -8.09
N ILE A 82 -6.49 5.36 -7.40
CA ILE A 82 -5.92 6.63 -7.89
C ILE A 82 -4.40 6.50 -8.02
N ASP A 83 -3.76 5.93 -7.01
CA ASP A 83 -2.32 5.68 -6.98
C ASP A 83 -1.87 4.80 -8.15
N SER A 84 -2.61 3.74 -8.49
CA SER A 84 -2.31 2.90 -9.66
C SER A 84 -2.35 3.67 -10.97
N LEU A 85 -3.28 4.59 -11.15
CA LEU A 85 -3.39 5.40 -12.37
C LEU A 85 -2.23 6.40 -12.46
N GLN A 86 -1.88 7.03 -11.34
CA GLN A 86 -0.73 7.93 -11.26
C GLN A 86 0.57 7.18 -11.51
N PHE A 87 0.73 6.00 -10.89
CA PHE A 87 1.84 5.09 -11.08
C PHE A 87 2.04 4.71 -12.54
N GLU A 88 0.99 4.26 -13.21
CA GLU A 88 1.04 3.92 -14.65
C GLU A 88 1.54 5.12 -15.47
N ALA A 89 1.00 6.33 -15.22
CA ALA A 89 1.38 7.52 -15.96
C ALA A 89 2.83 7.97 -15.73
N TRP A 90 3.32 8.00 -14.49
CA TRP A 90 4.70 8.42 -14.23
C TRP A 90 5.71 7.34 -14.58
N PHE A 91 5.38 6.05 -14.42
CA PHE A 91 6.25 4.95 -14.83
C PHE A 91 6.51 4.97 -16.34
N GLU A 92 5.47 5.19 -17.15
CA GLU A 92 5.62 5.30 -18.60
C GLU A 92 6.49 6.49 -19.01
N ARG A 93 6.35 7.63 -18.31
CA ARG A 93 7.17 8.81 -18.53
C ARG A 93 8.63 8.58 -18.18
N GLU A 94 8.90 7.94 -17.04
CA GLU A 94 10.25 7.70 -16.50
C GLU A 94 11.02 6.66 -17.33
N PHE A 95 10.36 5.55 -17.69
CA PHE A 95 11.02 4.41 -18.34
C PHE A 95 10.73 4.28 -19.84
N ALA A 96 9.93 5.18 -20.42
CA ALA A 96 9.47 5.11 -21.82
C ALA A 96 8.87 3.74 -22.17
N MET A 97 8.22 3.09 -21.19
CA MET A 97 7.75 1.72 -21.29
C MET A 97 6.45 1.56 -20.50
N SER A 98 5.48 0.84 -21.08
CA SER A 98 4.27 0.44 -20.36
C SER A 98 4.59 -0.50 -19.19
N PRO A 99 3.99 -0.29 -18.00
CA PRO A 99 4.08 -1.21 -16.86
C PRO A 99 3.86 -2.67 -17.21
N ARG A 100 2.97 -2.95 -18.17
CA ARG A 100 2.62 -4.31 -18.62
C ARG A 100 3.78 -5.06 -19.28
N ARG A 101 4.80 -4.34 -19.77
CA ARG A 101 5.99 -4.91 -20.40
C ARG A 101 7.16 -5.05 -19.43
N ALA A 102 7.07 -4.46 -18.25
CA ALA A 102 8.14 -4.48 -17.27
C ALA A 102 8.27 -5.87 -16.63
N ASN A 103 9.49 -6.18 -16.14
CA ASN A 103 9.65 -7.28 -15.20
C ASN A 103 8.80 -6.99 -13.95
N LEU A 104 8.05 -7.98 -13.47
CA LEU A 104 7.09 -7.75 -12.39
C LEU A 104 7.77 -7.31 -11.08
N MET A 105 8.87 -7.94 -10.67
CA MET A 105 9.54 -7.55 -9.42
C MET A 105 10.10 -6.14 -9.54
N PHE A 106 10.67 -5.79 -10.68
CA PHE A 106 11.08 -4.41 -10.94
C PHE A 106 9.91 -3.43 -10.84
N LEU A 107 8.76 -3.76 -11.44
CA LEU A 107 7.57 -2.92 -11.40
C LEU A 107 7.06 -2.71 -9.97
N LEU A 108 6.96 -3.79 -9.21
CA LEU A 108 6.47 -3.77 -7.82
C LEU A 108 7.42 -2.99 -6.92
N GLU A 109 8.74 -3.24 -6.99
CA GLU A 109 9.71 -2.46 -6.23
C GLU A 109 9.68 -0.98 -6.64
N THR A 110 9.55 -0.69 -7.95
CA THR A 110 9.40 0.67 -8.48
C THR A 110 8.16 1.38 -7.95
N TRP A 111 7.08 0.64 -7.72
CA TRP A 111 5.86 1.17 -7.13
C TRP A 111 6.02 1.48 -5.63
N TRP A 112 6.66 0.60 -4.86
CA TRP A 112 6.66 0.71 -3.40
C TRP A 112 7.78 1.56 -2.81
N TRP A 113 8.93 1.71 -3.48
CA TRP A 113 10.02 2.52 -2.90
C TRP A 113 9.65 3.99 -2.56
N PRO A 114 8.73 4.69 -3.27
CA PRO A 114 8.24 6.00 -2.85
C PRO A 114 7.56 5.96 -1.48
N TYR A 115 6.76 4.92 -1.23
CA TYR A 115 6.11 4.69 0.07
C TYR A 115 7.13 4.49 1.19
N ILE A 116 8.25 3.81 0.92
CA ILE A 116 9.38 3.71 1.86
C ILE A 116 9.96 5.09 2.17
N SER A 117 10.17 5.91 1.13
CA SER A 117 10.73 7.27 1.29
C SER A 117 9.78 8.21 2.04
N GLN A 118 8.47 7.99 1.91
CA GLN A 118 7.40 8.71 2.60
C GLN A 118 7.17 8.21 4.04
N GLY A 119 7.74 7.06 4.43
CA GLY A 119 7.62 6.52 5.78
C GLY A 119 6.44 5.56 6.01
N TRP A 120 5.83 5.02 4.95
CA TRP A 120 4.71 4.06 5.05
C TRP A 120 5.12 2.62 5.39
N GLY A 121 6.41 2.37 5.53
CA GLY A 121 6.94 1.04 5.84
C GLY A 121 7.54 0.32 4.63
N ARG A 122 8.34 -0.70 4.93
CA ARG A 122 8.97 -1.57 3.93
C ARG A 122 8.06 -2.75 3.64
N TRP A 123 8.21 -3.37 2.48
CA TRP A 123 7.38 -4.52 2.13
C TRP A 123 8.21 -5.67 1.56
N GLU A 124 7.55 -6.82 1.45
CA GLU A 124 8.00 -7.97 0.68
C GLU A 124 6.76 -8.62 0.08
N VAL A 125 6.84 -9.05 -1.18
CA VAL A 125 5.75 -9.72 -1.87
C VAL A 125 6.13 -11.16 -2.20
N ASP A 126 5.31 -12.10 -1.72
CA ASP A 126 5.42 -13.51 -2.10
C ASP A 126 4.53 -13.82 -3.31
N MET A 127 5.19 -14.07 -4.43
CA MET A 127 4.56 -14.37 -5.72
C MET A 127 4.51 -15.87 -6.04
N SER A 128 4.93 -16.76 -5.13
CA SER A 128 4.99 -18.21 -5.39
C SER A 128 3.65 -18.78 -5.86
N ASP A 129 2.56 -18.25 -5.28
CA ASP A 129 1.20 -18.74 -5.48
C ASP A 129 0.40 -17.93 -6.51
N ARG A 130 1.03 -17.00 -7.24
CA ARG A 130 0.34 -16.13 -8.21
C ARG A 130 -0.46 -16.90 -9.25
N LYS A 131 0.04 -18.08 -9.67
CA LYS A 131 -0.66 -18.94 -10.65
C LYS A 131 -1.97 -19.51 -10.10
N GLN A 132 -2.11 -19.57 -8.78
CA GLN A 132 -3.34 -19.97 -8.07
C GLN A 132 -4.27 -18.76 -7.85
N GLY A 133 -3.88 -17.56 -8.28
CA GLY A 133 -4.70 -16.36 -8.28
C GLY A 133 -4.70 -15.58 -6.96
N PHE A 134 -3.72 -15.82 -6.08
CA PHE A 134 -3.49 -15.03 -4.87
C PHE A 134 -2.00 -14.78 -4.65
N MET A 135 -1.71 -13.85 -3.76
CA MET A 135 -0.35 -13.55 -3.30
C MET A 135 -0.39 -13.06 -1.85
N PHE A 136 0.75 -13.16 -1.17
CA PHE A 136 0.93 -12.58 0.16
C PHE A 136 1.81 -11.35 0.09
N ILE A 137 1.50 -10.37 0.93
CA ILE A 137 2.31 -9.16 1.10
C ILE A 137 2.66 -9.06 2.58
N ASN A 138 3.95 -8.97 2.89
CA ASN A 138 4.44 -8.65 4.22
C ASN A 138 4.74 -7.15 4.27
N LEU A 139 4.26 -6.46 5.29
CA LEU A 139 4.55 -5.05 5.55
C LEU A 139 5.26 -4.91 6.89
N PHE A 140 6.46 -4.36 6.84
CA PHE A 140 7.32 -4.08 7.98
C PHE A 140 7.25 -2.60 8.31
N ASP A 141 7.39 -2.27 9.59
CA ASP A 141 7.42 -0.89 10.07
C ASP A 141 6.15 -0.10 9.64
N SER A 142 4.97 -0.73 9.76
CA SER A 142 3.68 -0.14 9.40
C SER A 142 3.44 1.17 10.15
N ALA A 143 3.16 2.25 9.42
CA ALA A 143 2.83 3.57 9.99
C ALA A 143 1.50 3.57 10.76
N VAL A 144 0.68 2.53 10.61
CA VAL A 144 -0.58 2.36 11.32
C VAL A 144 -0.41 1.48 12.56
N ALA A 145 0.04 0.23 12.37
CA ALA A 145 -0.02 -0.76 13.45
C ALA A 145 1.12 -0.67 14.46
N ARG A 146 2.29 -0.15 14.07
CA ARG A 146 3.43 -0.06 14.99
C ARG A 146 3.15 0.88 16.15
N THR A 147 2.44 1.97 15.88
CA THR A 147 2.20 3.05 16.85
C THR A 147 0.99 2.75 17.74
N LEU A 148 -0.04 2.08 17.20
CA LEU A 148 -1.24 1.70 17.95
C LEU A 148 -0.94 0.66 19.05
N GLY A 149 0.09 -0.17 18.87
CA GLY A 149 0.47 -1.21 19.83
C GLY A 149 -0.44 -2.45 19.77
N ASP A 150 -0.34 -3.31 20.79
CA ASP A 150 -1.09 -4.58 20.86
C ASP A 150 -2.55 -4.34 21.26
N VAL A 151 -3.46 -4.56 20.32
CA VAL A 151 -4.91 -4.48 20.52
C VAL A 151 -5.62 -5.82 20.24
N GLY A 152 -4.85 -6.90 20.05
CA GLY A 152 -5.35 -8.26 19.85
C GLY A 152 -6.08 -8.55 18.54
N LYS A 153 -6.13 -7.60 17.60
CA LYS A 153 -6.80 -7.75 16.29
C LYS A 153 -6.08 -6.99 15.17
N PRO A 154 -6.23 -7.39 13.89
CA PRO A 154 -5.73 -6.64 12.75
C PRO A 154 -6.29 -5.21 12.69
N VAL A 155 -5.47 -4.25 12.28
CA VAL A 155 -5.83 -2.81 12.23
C VAL A 155 -5.39 -2.09 10.96
N CYS A 156 -4.58 -2.71 10.10
CA CYS A 156 -4.09 -2.10 8.87
C CYS A 156 -5.11 -2.17 7.72
N HIS A 157 -6.38 -1.87 8.00
CA HIS A 157 -7.44 -1.90 6.99
C HIS A 157 -7.18 -0.91 5.84
N LEU A 158 -6.55 0.24 6.14
CA LEU A 158 -6.11 1.19 5.13
C LEU A 158 -5.16 0.56 4.11
N TYR A 159 -4.16 -0.20 4.57
CA TYR A 159 -3.21 -0.89 3.68
C TYR A 159 -3.88 -2.02 2.91
N ALA A 160 -4.76 -2.79 3.55
CA ALA A 160 -5.54 -3.82 2.84
C ALA A 160 -6.35 -3.19 1.70
N GLY A 161 -7.01 -2.05 1.96
CA GLY A 161 -7.68 -1.26 0.94
C GLY A 161 -6.73 -0.81 -0.16
N LEU A 162 -5.60 -0.18 0.20
CA LEU A 162 -4.57 0.31 -0.72
C LEU A 162 -4.11 -0.79 -1.69
N PHE A 163 -3.75 -1.96 -1.15
CA PHE A 163 -3.35 -3.10 -1.97
C PHE A 163 -4.49 -3.57 -2.88
N ALA A 164 -5.71 -3.77 -2.34
CA ALA A 164 -6.85 -4.19 -3.15
C ALA A 164 -7.12 -3.21 -4.31
N GLY A 165 -7.09 -1.91 -4.05
CA GLY A 165 -7.39 -0.86 -5.02
C GLY A 165 -6.33 -0.77 -6.10
N PHE A 166 -5.06 -0.72 -5.68
CA PHE A 166 -3.94 -0.63 -6.59
C PHE A 166 -3.87 -1.82 -7.54
N PHE A 167 -3.90 -3.04 -6.99
CA PHE A 167 -3.79 -4.24 -7.81
C PHE A 167 -5.03 -4.45 -8.68
N THR A 168 -6.23 -4.08 -8.22
CA THR A 168 -7.45 -4.14 -9.04
C THR A 168 -7.29 -3.33 -10.31
N GLU A 169 -6.78 -2.10 -10.21
CA GLU A 169 -6.59 -1.26 -11.40
C GLU A 169 -5.41 -1.69 -12.25
N MET A 170 -4.30 -2.10 -11.63
CA MET A 170 -3.15 -2.59 -12.38
C MET A 170 -3.50 -3.81 -13.24
N VAL A 171 -4.20 -4.80 -12.68
CA VAL A 171 -4.53 -6.05 -13.40
C VAL A 171 -5.86 -6.01 -14.14
N ARG A 172 -6.66 -4.94 -13.96
CA ARG A 172 -8.02 -4.76 -14.52
C ARG A 172 -8.94 -5.94 -14.21
N LYS A 173 -8.85 -6.45 -12.97
CA LYS A 173 -9.70 -7.51 -12.42
C LYS A 173 -10.05 -7.15 -10.99
N GLN A 174 -11.28 -7.43 -10.57
CA GLN A 174 -11.70 -7.17 -9.19
C GLN A 174 -10.90 -8.07 -8.23
N LEU A 175 -10.10 -7.43 -7.39
CA LEU A 175 -9.35 -8.07 -6.31
C LEU A 175 -9.82 -7.50 -4.97
N SER A 176 -9.58 -8.26 -3.92
CA SER A 176 -9.84 -7.89 -2.54
C SER A 176 -8.63 -8.29 -1.70
N CYS A 177 -8.50 -7.68 -0.54
CA CYS A 177 -7.37 -7.93 0.35
C CYS A 177 -7.83 -7.97 1.80
N ILE A 178 -7.18 -8.78 2.62
CA ILE A 178 -7.39 -8.84 4.07
C ILE A 178 -6.04 -8.95 4.77
N GLU A 179 -5.93 -8.31 5.94
CA GLU A 179 -4.81 -8.50 6.86
C GLU A 179 -5.07 -9.75 7.71
N ILE A 180 -4.17 -10.74 7.61
CA ILE A 180 -4.28 -12.04 8.31
C ILE A 180 -3.31 -12.16 9.50
N GLN A 181 -2.43 -11.18 9.67
CA GLN A 181 -1.43 -11.09 10.74
C GLN A 181 -1.08 -9.61 10.93
N CYS A 182 -0.86 -9.14 12.16
CA CYS A 182 -0.58 -7.73 12.42
C CYS A 182 0.38 -7.52 13.60
N TYR A 183 1.16 -6.44 13.56
CA TYR A 183 1.91 -5.95 14.73
C TYR A 183 1.04 -5.83 15.98
N SER A 184 -0.21 -5.39 15.80
CA SER A 184 -1.18 -5.23 16.89
C SER A 184 -1.70 -6.55 17.47
N MET A 185 -1.19 -7.68 17.02
CA MET A 185 -1.45 -9.01 17.57
C MET A 185 -0.17 -9.62 18.21
N GLY A 186 0.87 -8.81 18.42
CA GLY A 186 2.16 -9.24 18.95
C GLY A 186 3.14 -9.78 17.91
N GLU A 187 2.83 -9.64 16.62
CA GLU A 187 3.66 -10.14 15.51
C GLU A 187 4.75 -9.13 15.11
N THR A 188 5.74 -9.59 14.34
CA THR A 188 6.89 -8.76 13.95
C THR A 188 6.70 -8.01 12.63
N TYR A 189 5.58 -8.24 11.94
CA TYR A 189 5.16 -7.59 10.70
C TYR A 189 3.67 -7.87 10.42
N CYS A 190 3.07 -7.05 9.57
CA CYS A 190 1.72 -7.25 9.07
C CYS A 190 1.73 -8.14 7.82
N LYS A 191 0.87 -9.15 7.74
CA LYS A 191 0.74 -10.03 6.57
C LYS A 191 -0.64 -9.85 5.95
N PHE A 192 -0.66 -9.66 4.65
CA PHE A 192 -1.87 -9.46 3.86
C PHE A 192 -2.02 -10.59 2.84
N LEU A 193 -3.26 -11.00 2.62
CA LEU A 193 -3.67 -11.87 1.54
C LEU A 193 -4.38 -11.03 0.48
N LEU A 194 -3.90 -11.07 -0.76
CA LEU A 194 -4.55 -10.45 -1.91
C LEU A 194 -5.07 -11.54 -2.86
N GLY A 195 -6.32 -11.42 -3.31
CA GLY A 195 -6.91 -12.40 -4.22
C GLY A 195 -8.32 -12.01 -4.68
N GLY A 196 -9.03 -12.95 -5.31
CA GLY A 196 -10.45 -12.78 -5.61
C GLY A 196 -11.31 -12.78 -4.33
N ARG A 197 -12.49 -12.14 -4.40
CA ARG A 197 -13.36 -11.93 -3.24
C ARG A 197 -13.71 -13.22 -2.48
N GLU A 198 -14.07 -14.28 -3.18
CA GLU A 198 -14.44 -15.56 -2.56
C GLU A 198 -13.34 -16.13 -1.66
N ARG A 199 -12.08 -15.95 -2.07
CA ARG A 199 -10.92 -16.39 -1.29
C ARG A 199 -10.70 -15.53 -0.06
N ILE A 200 -10.93 -14.23 -0.18
CA ILE A 200 -10.84 -13.30 0.95
C ILE A 200 -11.95 -13.60 1.96
N ASP A 201 -13.17 -13.87 1.49
CA ASP A 201 -14.30 -14.26 2.34
C ASP A 201 -14.01 -15.58 3.06
N ALA A 202 -13.42 -16.57 2.39
CA ALA A 202 -12.99 -17.83 3.00
C ALA A 202 -11.90 -17.63 4.08
N ALA A 203 -10.89 -16.81 3.79
CA ALA A 203 -9.83 -16.50 4.75
C ALA A 203 -10.38 -15.76 5.98
N ALA A 204 -11.27 -14.79 5.77
CA ALA A 204 -11.95 -14.06 6.85
C ALA A 204 -12.77 -15.02 7.74
N PHE A 205 -13.50 -15.96 7.13
CA PHE A 205 -14.22 -17.00 7.87
C PHE A 205 -13.27 -17.84 8.74
N TRP A 206 -12.15 -18.32 8.19
CA TRP A 206 -11.19 -19.11 8.97
C TRP A 206 -10.54 -18.30 10.11
N MET A 207 -10.25 -17.02 9.89
CA MET A 207 -9.75 -16.15 10.97
C MET A 207 -10.75 -16.04 12.12
N ASN A 208 -12.04 -15.89 11.81
CA ASN A 208 -13.10 -15.83 12.82
C ASN A 208 -13.24 -17.17 13.59
N GLU A 209 -12.90 -18.29 12.96
CA GLU A 209 -12.81 -19.61 13.59
C GLU A 209 -11.48 -19.84 14.35
N GLY A 210 -10.61 -18.83 14.43
CA GLY A 210 -9.34 -18.86 15.18
C GLY A 210 -8.13 -19.37 14.40
N ALA A 211 -8.22 -19.49 13.06
CA ALA A 211 -7.07 -19.82 12.23
C ALA A 211 -6.06 -18.66 12.20
N ASN A 212 -4.78 -18.97 12.40
CA ASN A 212 -3.70 -18.00 12.22
C ASN A 212 -3.25 -17.92 10.74
N ALA A 213 -2.34 -16.99 10.44
CA ALA A 213 -1.82 -16.80 9.09
C ALA A 213 -1.21 -18.06 8.46
N ARG A 214 -0.53 -18.92 9.23
CA ARG A 214 0.06 -20.17 8.73
C ARG A 214 -1.00 -21.20 8.38
N ASP A 215 -2.06 -21.29 9.18
CA ASP A 215 -3.20 -22.17 8.91
C ASP A 215 -3.91 -21.76 7.62
N ILE A 216 -4.14 -20.46 7.43
CA ILE A 216 -4.76 -19.90 6.22
C ILE A 216 -3.88 -20.18 4.99
N GLU A 217 -2.58 -19.92 5.08
CA GLU A 217 -1.63 -20.18 3.99
C GLU A 217 -1.62 -21.66 3.59
N LYS A 218 -1.63 -22.56 4.57
CA LYS A 218 -1.69 -24.01 4.32
C LYS A 218 -2.99 -24.41 3.61
N ARG A 219 -4.15 -23.91 4.07
CA ARG A 219 -5.46 -24.20 3.47
C ARG A 219 -5.56 -23.71 2.03
N LEU A 220 -5.12 -22.48 1.77
CA LEU A 220 -5.11 -21.90 0.42
C LEU A 220 -4.22 -22.68 -0.55
N ARG A 221 -3.02 -23.06 -0.12
CA ARG A 221 -2.10 -23.88 -0.94
C ARG A 221 -2.60 -25.30 -1.16
N ALA A 222 -3.48 -25.80 -0.29
CA ALA A 222 -4.20 -27.07 -0.49
C ALA A 222 -5.40 -26.92 -1.44
N GLY A 223 -5.72 -25.71 -1.91
CA GLY A 223 -6.84 -25.43 -2.80
C GLY A 223 -8.18 -25.19 -2.10
N GLU A 224 -8.21 -25.06 -0.77
CA GLU A 224 -9.43 -24.68 -0.05
C GLU A 224 -9.77 -23.20 -0.33
N GLY A 225 -11.07 -22.87 -0.40
CA GLY A 225 -11.53 -21.48 -0.52
C GLY A 225 -11.38 -20.84 -1.90
N GLY A 226 -11.23 -21.63 -2.97
CA GLY A 226 -11.39 -21.15 -4.35
C GLY A 226 -12.18 -22.16 -5.19
N GLN A 227 -13.37 -21.76 -5.66
CA GLN A 227 -14.06 -22.40 -6.79
C GLN A 227 -14.23 -21.40 -7.93
#